data_AF-A0A921KXE7-F1
#
_entry.id   AF-A0A921KXE7-F1
#
_cell.length_a   1.000
_cell.length_b   1.000
_cell.length_c   1.000
_cell.angle_alpha   90.00
_cell.angle_beta   90.00
_cell.angle_gamma   90.00
#
_symmetry.space_group_name_H-M   'P 1'
#
loop_
_entity.id
_entity.type
_entity.pdbx_description
1 polymer ?
#
loop_
_entity_poly.entity_id
_entity_poly.type
_entity_poly.pdbx_seq_one_letter_code
_entity_poly.pdbx_strand_id
1 'polypeptide(L)'
;MSVKVFLLFFSLLSIPGVGATRYIPVKEVSDSVHVFRFVPCRATFYVHFGSNNVELDSILSMAKRYQEDIEAGRVMLQLDSYSTSLSTGEENLNLALLRANEVKKAIAWRRRLTDRCFVVHTHSTLLENTREVVIVRLLVKVGEKQGKNVTLSEVQDPKKTKVRDYENSSVLSENDVVMLPLASVEVSPVVKL
;
A
#
# COMPACT_ATOMS: atom_id res chain seq x y z
N MET A 1 61.23 -33.11 -17.78
CA MET A 1 60.80 -32.77 -16.40
C MET A 1 60.02 -31.46 -16.49
N SER A 2 58.71 -31.55 -16.70
CA SER A 2 57.67 -31.20 -15.72
C SER A 2 57.70 -29.76 -15.22
N VAL A 3 57.32 -28.84 -16.11
CA VAL A 3 56.52 -27.65 -15.73
C VAL A 3 55.05 -27.92 -16.10
N LYS A 4 54.54 -29.07 -15.64
CA LYS A 4 53.10 -29.40 -15.57
C LYS A 4 52.65 -29.34 -14.11
N VAL A 5 53.06 -28.30 -13.38
CA VAL A 5 52.61 -28.04 -12.01
C VAL A 5 52.45 -26.53 -11.83
N PHE A 6 51.69 -25.90 -12.73
CA PHE A 6 51.13 -24.57 -12.48
C PHE A 6 49.68 -24.48 -12.97
N LEU A 7 48.99 -25.63 -12.98
CA LEU A 7 47.58 -25.74 -13.37
C LEU A 7 46.78 -26.46 -12.29
N LEU A 8 47.03 -26.18 -11.01
CA LEU A 8 46.20 -26.71 -9.92
C LEU A 8 46.04 -25.73 -8.75
N PHE A 9 45.82 -24.44 -9.02
CA PHE A 9 45.28 -23.50 -8.01
C PHE A 9 44.20 -22.54 -8.54
N PHE A 10 43.80 -22.64 -9.81
CA PHE A 10 42.65 -21.91 -10.35
C PHE A 10 41.33 -22.72 -10.27
N SER A 11 41.25 -23.70 -9.36
CA SER A 11 40.13 -24.66 -9.28
C SER A 11 39.21 -24.49 -8.07
N LEU A 12 39.19 -23.35 -7.37
CA LEU A 12 38.27 -23.11 -6.24
C LEU A 12 37.76 -21.67 -6.12
N LEU A 13 37.51 -20.98 -7.24
CA LEU A 13 36.67 -19.77 -7.23
C LEU A 13 35.45 -19.94 -8.14
N SER A 14 34.75 -21.06 -7.96
CA SER A 14 33.36 -21.16 -8.42
C SER A 14 32.49 -20.59 -7.29
N ILE A 15 32.26 -19.28 -7.31
CA ILE A 15 31.25 -18.65 -6.46
C ILE A 15 29.90 -19.00 -7.09
N PRO A 16 29.04 -19.82 -6.45
CA PRO A 16 27.71 -20.05 -6.98
C PRO A 16 26.90 -18.77 -6.85
N GLY A 17 26.46 -18.26 -8.00
CA GLY A 17 25.23 -17.50 -8.14
C GLY A 17 25.20 -16.17 -7.38
N VAL A 18 25.64 -15.11 -8.05
CA VAL A 18 24.91 -13.83 -7.92
C VAL A 18 23.47 -14.17 -8.28
N GLY A 19 22.60 -14.21 -7.27
CA GLY A 19 21.20 -14.54 -7.44
C GLY A 19 20.63 -13.65 -8.53
N ALA A 20 20.20 -14.27 -9.63
CA ALA A 20 19.43 -13.57 -10.65
C ALA A 20 18.18 -13.03 -9.95
N THR A 21 18.19 -11.74 -9.63
CA THR A 21 16.99 -11.04 -9.18
C THR A 21 16.00 -11.19 -10.32
N ARG A 22 15.02 -12.07 -10.17
CA ARG A 22 13.97 -12.27 -11.17
C ARG A 22 13.33 -10.92 -11.40
N TYR A 23 13.56 -10.34 -12.58
CA TYR A 23 12.86 -9.15 -13.02
C TYR A 23 11.39 -9.54 -13.17
N ILE A 24 10.56 -9.02 -12.27
CA ILE A 24 9.11 -9.17 -12.38
C ILE A 24 8.63 -7.87 -13.04
N PRO A 25 8.09 -7.92 -14.26
CA PRO A 25 7.53 -6.72 -14.86
C PRO A 25 6.36 -6.24 -13.99
N VAL A 26 6.17 -4.94 -13.92
CA VAL A 26 5.14 -4.33 -13.09
C VAL A 26 4.43 -3.25 -13.89
N LYS A 27 3.11 -3.12 -13.71
CA LYS A 27 2.29 -2.09 -14.33
C LYS A 27 1.63 -1.24 -13.25
N GLU A 28 1.69 0.08 -13.40
CA GLU A 28 0.99 1.01 -12.52
C GLU A 28 -0.54 0.92 -12.72
N VAL A 29 -1.29 1.01 -11.61
CA VAL A 29 -2.75 1.16 -11.66
C VAL A 29 -3.08 2.61 -12.00
N SER A 30 -3.91 2.84 -13.02
CA SER A 30 -4.38 4.18 -13.39
C SER A 30 -4.99 4.91 -12.19
N ASP A 31 -4.75 6.21 -12.09
CA ASP A 31 -5.24 7.11 -11.02
C ASP A 31 -4.79 6.74 -9.59
N SER A 32 -3.69 5.96 -9.46
CA SER A 32 -3.18 5.54 -8.15
C SER A 32 -2.13 6.47 -7.53
N VAL A 33 -1.86 7.61 -8.14
CA VAL A 33 -0.81 8.55 -7.70
C VAL A 33 -1.33 9.41 -6.55
N HIS A 34 -0.77 9.21 -5.36
CA HIS A 34 -1.08 9.98 -4.16
C HIS A 34 0.14 10.73 -3.66
N VAL A 35 -0.01 12.02 -3.30
CA VAL A 35 1.13 12.87 -2.93
C VAL A 35 1.03 13.33 -1.48
N PHE A 36 1.91 12.82 -0.62
CA PHE A 36 2.05 13.24 0.76
C PHE A 36 3.13 14.31 0.88
N ARG A 37 2.82 15.40 1.58
CA ARG A 37 3.68 16.57 1.76
C ARG A 37 4.28 16.60 3.16
N PHE A 38 5.53 17.04 3.25
CA PHE A 38 6.26 17.15 4.51
C PHE A 38 6.77 18.56 4.74
N VAL A 39 6.87 18.92 6.02
CA VAL A 39 7.54 20.16 6.42
C VAL A 39 9.05 20.00 6.11
N PRO A 40 9.71 21.03 5.55
CA PRO A 40 11.16 21.00 5.32
C PRO A 40 11.94 20.63 6.58
N CYS A 41 13.04 19.89 6.41
CA CYS A 41 13.93 19.42 7.46
C CYS A 41 13.27 18.52 8.54
N ARG A 42 12.02 18.08 8.35
CA ARG A 42 11.29 17.24 9.31
C ARG A 42 10.81 15.93 8.68
N ALA A 43 10.99 14.84 9.44
CA ALA A 43 10.48 13.53 9.07
C ALA A 43 9.02 13.29 9.49
N THR A 44 8.51 14.03 10.48
CA THR A 44 7.18 13.81 11.06
C THR A 44 6.08 13.94 10.01
N PHE A 45 5.20 12.93 9.96
CA PHE A 45 4.04 12.94 9.10
C PHE A 45 2.85 13.64 9.78
N TYR A 46 2.53 14.84 9.31
CA TYR A 46 1.37 15.61 9.76
C TYR A 46 0.18 15.37 8.84
N VAL A 47 -0.86 14.70 9.35
CA VAL A 47 -2.08 14.36 8.59
C VAL A 47 -2.81 15.61 8.08
N HIS A 48 -2.77 16.72 8.82
CA HIS A 48 -3.45 17.97 8.44
C HIS A 48 -2.56 18.97 7.69
N PHE A 49 -1.31 18.61 7.36
CA PHE A 49 -0.42 19.49 6.61
C PHE A 49 -0.69 19.35 5.10
N GLY A 50 -1.07 20.45 4.45
CA GLY A 50 -1.54 20.41 3.07
C GLY A 50 -2.83 19.58 2.92
N SER A 51 -2.87 18.70 1.91
CA SER A 51 -4.02 17.81 1.64
C SER A 51 -3.77 16.36 2.09
N ASN A 52 -2.82 16.13 3.00
CA ASN A 52 -2.39 14.79 3.41
C ASN A 52 -3.53 13.91 3.95
N ASN A 53 -4.54 14.48 4.60
CA ASN A 53 -5.69 13.76 5.12
C ASN A 53 -6.54 13.18 3.97
N VAL A 54 -6.82 13.99 2.95
CA VAL A 54 -7.58 13.56 1.77
C VAL A 54 -6.83 12.48 1.00
N GLU A 55 -5.52 12.68 0.80
CA GLU A 55 -4.65 11.70 0.15
C GLU A 55 -4.57 10.39 0.94
N LEU A 56 -4.49 10.46 2.28
CA LEU A 56 -4.47 9.30 3.14
C LEU A 56 -5.78 8.51 3.04
N ASP A 57 -6.93 9.17 3.10
CA ASP A 57 -8.23 8.51 2.97
C ASP A 57 -8.40 7.86 1.59
N SER A 58 -7.92 8.52 0.54
CA SER A 58 -7.96 7.98 -0.83
C SER A 58 -7.08 6.74 -0.99
N ILE A 59 -5.79 6.79 -0.61
CA ILE A 59 -4.90 5.62 -0.71
C ILE A 59 -5.38 4.47 0.17
N LEU A 60 -5.93 4.76 1.35
CA LEU A 60 -6.49 3.73 2.21
C LEU A 60 -7.69 3.09 1.53
N SER A 61 -8.60 3.86 0.95
CA SER A 61 -9.77 3.33 0.24
C SER A 61 -9.36 2.45 -0.95
N MET A 62 -8.35 2.87 -1.69
CA MET A 62 -7.80 2.09 -2.79
C MET A 62 -7.11 0.81 -2.28
N ALA A 63 -6.27 0.88 -1.24
CA ALA A 63 -5.63 -0.30 -0.66
C ALA A 63 -6.64 -1.33 -0.13
N LYS A 64 -7.79 -0.87 0.37
CA LYS A 64 -8.91 -1.77 0.74
C LYS A 64 -9.48 -2.50 -0.48
N ARG A 65 -9.65 -1.79 -1.60
CA ARG A 65 -10.16 -2.38 -2.85
C ARG A 65 -9.26 -3.48 -3.38
N TYR A 66 -7.94 -3.33 -3.25
CA TYR A 66 -6.93 -4.28 -3.72
C TYR A 66 -6.38 -5.19 -2.61
N GLN A 67 -7.07 -5.31 -1.47
CA GLN A 67 -6.52 -5.98 -0.28
C GLN A 67 -6.06 -7.42 -0.57
N GLU A 68 -6.91 -8.23 -1.19
CA GLU A 68 -6.58 -9.63 -1.52
C GLU A 68 -5.38 -9.73 -2.48
N ASP A 69 -5.28 -8.84 -3.46
CA ASP A 69 -4.18 -8.80 -4.40
C ASP A 69 -2.86 -8.36 -3.75
N ILE A 70 -2.93 -7.42 -2.80
CA ILE A 70 -1.79 -6.97 -2.01
C ILE A 70 -1.28 -8.09 -1.09
N GLU A 71 -2.20 -8.79 -0.41
CA GLU A 71 -1.86 -9.90 0.49
C GLU A 71 -1.28 -11.10 -0.25
N ALA A 72 -1.81 -11.39 -1.45
CA ALA A 72 -1.28 -12.38 -2.38
C ALA A 72 0.04 -11.92 -3.05
N GLY A 73 0.47 -10.68 -2.83
CA GLY A 73 1.70 -10.12 -3.39
C GLY A 73 1.64 -9.87 -4.90
N ARG A 74 0.45 -9.87 -5.50
CA ARG A 74 0.19 -9.48 -6.91
C ARG A 74 0.20 -7.97 -7.08
N VAL A 75 -0.18 -7.22 -6.05
CA VAL A 75 -0.10 -5.76 -6.02
C VAL A 75 0.84 -5.31 -4.91
N MET A 76 1.58 -4.23 -5.13
CA MET A 76 2.47 -3.59 -4.16
C MET A 76 2.24 -2.08 -4.13
N LEU A 77 2.61 -1.43 -3.03
CA LEU A 77 2.64 0.02 -2.91
C LEU A 77 4.08 0.51 -3.09
N GLN A 78 4.34 1.26 -4.16
CA GLN A 78 5.62 1.94 -4.35
C GLN A 78 5.56 3.33 -3.72
N LEU A 79 6.59 3.68 -2.96
CA LEU A 79 6.78 4.98 -2.33
C LEU A 79 8.03 5.62 -2.93
N ASP A 80 7.87 6.66 -3.73
CA ASP A 80 8.96 7.53 -4.19
C ASP A 80 9.03 8.76 -3.29
N SER A 81 10.09 8.86 -2.48
CA SER A 81 10.28 9.93 -1.52
C SER A 81 11.37 10.90 -1.95
N TYR A 82 11.07 12.19 -1.94
CA TYR A 82 11.94 13.26 -2.41
C TYR A 82 12.26 14.24 -1.28
N SER A 83 13.54 14.55 -1.10
CA SER A 83 14.01 15.55 -0.13
C SER A 83 15.16 16.38 -0.70
N THR A 84 15.15 17.67 -0.42
CA THR A 84 16.18 18.63 -0.84
C THR A 84 16.48 19.67 0.24
N SER A 85 15.87 19.55 1.42
CA SER A 85 15.90 20.58 2.47
C SER A 85 17.13 20.52 3.41
N LEU A 86 17.91 19.43 3.38
CA LEU A 86 19.16 19.31 4.16
C LEU A 86 20.40 19.68 3.34
N SER A 87 21.53 19.81 4.03
CA SER A 87 22.75 20.39 3.46
C SER A 87 23.45 19.50 2.44
N THR A 88 23.33 18.17 2.59
CA THR A 88 23.97 17.19 1.71
C THR A 88 22.96 16.26 1.04
N GLY A 89 23.36 15.64 -0.07
CA GLY A 89 22.54 14.64 -0.76
C GLY A 89 22.26 13.40 0.11
N GLU A 90 23.24 12.94 0.88
CA GLU A 90 23.10 11.79 1.78
C GLU A 90 22.10 12.05 2.92
N GLU A 91 22.22 13.21 3.58
CA GLU A 91 21.25 13.63 4.59
C GLU A 91 19.83 13.68 4.02
N ASN A 92 19.68 14.19 2.79
CA ASN A 92 18.39 14.23 2.11
C ASN A 92 17.86 12.84 1.77
N LEU A 93 18.69 11.89 1.32
CA LEU A 93 18.27 10.51 1.09
C LEU A 93 17.77 9.85 2.40
N ASN A 94 18.48 10.07 3.50
CA ASN A 94 18.07 9.57 4.81
C ASN A 94 16.74 10.21 5.27
N LEU A 95 16.61 11.52 5.14
CA LEU A 95 15.36 12.21 5.48
C LEU A 95 14.19 11.73 4.60
N ALA A 96 14.41 11.52 3.30
CA ALA A 96 13.43 10.94 2.40
C ALA A 96 13.02 9.52 2.85
N LEU A 97 13.97 8.68 3.28
CA LEU A 97 13.69 7.34 3.80
C LEU A 97 12.82 7.40 5.07
N LEU A 98 13.15 8.28 6.01
CA LEU A 98 12.37 8.46 7.24
C LEU A 98 10.93 8.89 6.94
N ARG A 99 10.73 9.82 6.01
CA ARG A 99 9.39 10.26 5.58
C ARG A 99 8.58 9.14 4.90
N ALA A 100 9.22 8.38 4.02
CA ALA A 100 8.58 7.21 3.39
C ALA A 100 8.14 6.20 4.46
N ASN A 101 8.98 5.98 5.47
CA ASN A 101 8.66 5.10 6.59
C ASN A 101 7.47 5.60 7.43
N GLU A 102 7.33 6.91 7.65
CA GLU A 102 6.16 7.46 8.35
C GLU A 102 4.87 7.25 7.55
N VAL A 103 4.87 7.52 6.24
CA VAL A 103 3.72 7.22 5.36
C VAL A 103 3.42 5.71 5.35
N LYS A 104 4.46 4.88 5.20
CA LYS A 104 4.35 3.42 5.24
C LYS A 104 3.69 2.95 6.53
N LYS A 105 4.15 3.39 7.70
CA LYS A 105 3.54 3.06 9.01
C LYS A 105 2.07 3.48 9.07
N ALA A 106 1.75 4.68 8.60
CA ALA A 106 0.38 5.19 8.61
C ALA A 106 -0.59 4.32 7.80
N ILE A 107 -0.15 3.84 6.63
CA ILE A 107 -0.92 2.94 5.76
C ILE A 107 -0.96 1.52 6.33
N ALA A 108 0.21 0.96 6.68
CA ALA A 108 0.38 -0.40 7.18
C ALA A 108 -0.46 -0.64 8.44
N TRP A 109 -0.46 0.29 9.39
CA TRP A 109 -1.27 0.20 10.61
C TRP A 109 -2.78 0.10 10.30
N ARG A 110 -3.29 0.96 9.41
CA ARG A 110 -4.74 1.05 9.11
C ARG A 110 -5.26 -0.05 8.20
N ARG A 111 -4.39 -0.65 7.39
CA ARG A 111 -4.73 -1.72 6.44
C ARG A 111 -4.15 -3.08 6.82
N ARG A 112 -3.46 -3.17 7.96
CA ARG A 112 -2.80 -4.39 8.46
C ARG A 112 -1.84 -5.01 7.43
N LEU A 113 -1.17 -4.16 6.65
CA LEU A 113 -0.21 -4.59 5.64
C LEU A 113 1.16 -4.82 6.27
N THR A 114 1.93 -5.74 5.71
CA THR A 114 3.31 -6.02 6.15
C THR A 114 4.33 -5.37 5.23
N ASP A 115 5.59 -5.30 5.67
CA ASP A 115 6.66 -4.61 4.92
C ASP A 115 6.87 -5.14 3.49
N ARG A 116 6.57 -6.42 3.23
CA ARG A 116 6.66 -7.02 1.89
C ARG A 116 5.69 -6.42 0.87
N CYS A 117 4.67 -5.68 1.33
CA CYS A 117 3.69 -5.02 0.47
C CYS A 117 4.21 -3.68 -0.09
N PHE A 118 5.34 -3.19 0.40
CA PHE A 118 5.86 -1.86 0.08
C PHE A 118 7.22 -1.94 -0.63
N VAL A 119 7.44 -1.03 -1.57
CA VAL A 119 8.75 -0.75 -2.19
C VAL A 119 9.04 0.73 -1.95
N VAL A 120 10.25 1.06 -1.48
CA VAL A 120 10.63 2.45 -1.20
C VAL A 120 11.81 2.83 -2.08
N HIS A 121 11.69 3.96 -2.75
CA HIS A 121 12.75 4.63 -3.48
C HIS A 121 12.92 6.04 -2.92
N THR A 122 14.17 6.45 -2.73
CA THR A 122 14.52 7.72 -2.11
C THR A 122 15.35 8.55 -3.06
N HIS A 123 15.03 9.82 -3.14
CA HIS A 123 15.57 10.75 -4.10
C HIS A 123 16.00 12.03 -3.38
N SER A 124 17.21 12.50 -3.67
CA SER A 124 17.74 13.77 -3.15
C SER A 124 17.63 14.93 -4.16
N THR A 125 16.77 14.76 -5.16
CA THR A 125 16.57 15.69 -6.28
C THR A 125 15.17 16.30 -6.29
N LEU A 126 15.02 17.37 -7.05
CA LEU A 126 13.73 18.03 -7.28
C LEU A 126 12.90 17.23 -8.29
N LEU A 127 11.61 17.04 -8.01
CA LEU A 127 10.65 16.47 -8.96
C LEU A 127 9.75 17.57 -9.52
N GLU A 128 9.94 18.00 -10.77
CA GLU A 128 9.03 18.91 -11.49
C GLU A 128 8.50 20.09 -10.63
N ASN A 129 9.40 20.75 -9.89
CA ASN A 129 9.12 21.86 -8.95
C ASN A 129 8.48 21.50 -7.59
N THR A 130 8.31 20.22 -7.28
CA THR A 130 7.85 19.71 -5.99
C THR A 130 9.01 19.18 -5.16
N ARG A 131 9.05 19.57 -3.88
CA ARG A 131 10.06 19.18 -2.89
C ARG A 131 9.38 18.61 -1.66
N GLU A 132 10.11 17.82 -0.88
CA GLU A 132 9.67 17.34 0.43
C GLU A 132 8.35 16.55 0.36
N VAL A 133 8.27 15.61 -0.58
CA VAL A 133 7.07 14.79 -0.82
C VAL A 133 7.37 13.31 -0.83
N VAL A 134 6.36 12.51 -0.50
CA VAL A 134 6.31 11.07 -0.72
C VAL A 134 5.16 10.80 -1.68
N ILE A 135 5.46 10.21 -2.83
CA ILE A 135 4.48 9.80 -3.82
C ILE A 135 4.21 8.31 -3.65
N VAL A 136 2.95 7.93 -3.53
CA VAL A 136 2.53 6.52 -3.42
C VAL A 136 1.80 6.12 -4.68
N ARG A 137 2.14 4.94 -5.24
CA ARG A 137 1.52 4.34 -6.42
C ARG A 137 1.21 2.87 -6.18
N LEU A 138 0.16 2.35 -6.80
CA LEU A 138 -0.09 0.90 -6.82
C LEU A 138 0.54 0.27 -8.05
N LEU A 139 1.26 -0.80 -7.80
CA LEU A 139 2.02 -1.56 -8.76
C LEU A 139 1.47 -2.97 -8.88
N VAL A 140 0.97 -3.35 -10.05
CA VAL A 140 0.54 -4.71 -10.37
C VAL A 140 1.71 -5.49 -10.92
N LYS A 141 2.11 -6.58 -10.27
CA LYS A 141 3.07 -7.53 -10.84
C LYS A 141 2.47 -8.20 -12.07
N VAL A 142 3.17 -8.08 -13.17
CA VAL A 142 2.89 -8.72 -14.45
C VAL A 142 3.69 -10.03 -14.46
N GLY A 143 3.05 -11.17 -14.17
CA GLY A 143 3.73 -12.47 -14.11
C GLY A 143 2.75 -13.64 -14.06
N GLU A 144 2.82 -14.48 -15.11
CA GLU A 144 2.01 -15.65 -15.51
C GLU A 144 0.48 -15.61 -15.28
N LYS A 145 -0.25 -15.60 -16.42
CA LYS A 145 -1.70 -15.72 -16.48
C LYS A 145 -2.18 -16.93 -15.67
N GLN A 146 -2.86 -16.69 -14.55
CA GLN A 146 -3.92 -17.61 -14.14
C GLN A 146 -5.14 -17.30 -15.00
N GLY A 147 -5.43 -18.22 -15.91
CA GLY A 147 -6.66 -18.21 -16.68
C GLY A 147 -7.85 -18.24 -15.72
N LYS A 148 -8.57 -17.13 -15.66
CA LYS A 148 -9.99 -17.17 -15.35
C LYS A 148 -10.68 -16.40 -16.46
N ASN A 149 -11.32 -17.18 -17.35
CA ASN A 149 -12.36 -16.67 -18.23
C ASN A 149 -13.36 -15.91 -17.36
N VAL A 150 -13.28 -14.58 -17.36
CA VAL A 150 -14.46 -13.77 -17.13
C VAL A 150 -14.98 -13.48 -18.52
N THR A 151 -15.84 -14.38 -18.99
CA THR A 151 -16.76 -14.09 -20.06
C THR A 151 -17.49 -12.82 -19.66
N LEU A 152 -17.21 -11.73 -20.37
CA LEU A 152 -18.08 -10.55 -20.37
C LEU A 152 -19.39 -11.01 -21.03
N SER A 153 -20.31 -11.55 -20.23
CA SER A 153 -21.68 -11.73 -20.66
C SER A 153 -22.34 -10.37 -20.65
N GLU A 154 -22.11 -9.64 -21.73
CA GLU A 154 -22.98 -8.58 -22.22
C GLU A 154 -24.27 -9.23 -22.71
N VAL A 155 -25.34 -9.14 -21.93
CA VAL A 155 -26.72 -9.15 -22.44
C VAL A 155 -27.54 -8.23 -21.54
N GLN A 156 -27.82 -7.02 -22.03
CA GLN A 156 -28.99 -6.24 -21.60
C GLN A 156 -30.11 -6.44 -22.62
N ASP A 157 -31.32 -6.50 -22.04
CA ASP A 157 -32.68 -6.54 -22.62
C ASP A 157 -33.18 -7.92 -23.10
N PRO A 158 -34.29 -8.41 -22.49
CA PRO A 158 -35.57 -8.22 -23.17
C PRO A 158 -36.79 -7.96 -22.27
N LYS A 159 -37.69 -7.10 -22.78
CA LYS A 159 -39.10 -6.97 -22.40
C LYS A 159 -39.92 -8.28 -22.59
N LYS A 160 -40.74 -8.56 -21.55
CA LYS A 160 -42.13 -9.07 -21.55
C LYS A 160 -42.38 -10.57 -21.83
N THR A 161 -42.91 -11.30 -20.84
CA THR A 161 -44.24 -12.01 -20.85
C THR A 161 -44.41 -12.99 -19.66
N LYS A 162 -45.26 -12.58 -18.71
CA LYS A 162 -46.42 -13.27 -18.07
C LYS A 162 -46.38 -14.74 -17.53
N VAL A 163 -46.75 -14.82 -16.23
CA VAL A 163 -47.57 -15.79 -15.45
C VAL A 163 -47.05 -17.22 -15.21
N ARG A 164 -46.72 -17.54 -13.95
CA ARG A 164 -47.58 -18.39 -13.08
C ARG A 164 -47.10 -18.43 -11.63
N ASP A 165 -48.12 -18.41 -10.77
CA ASP A 165 -48.09 -18.28 -9.32
C ASP A 165 -47.60 -19.56 -8.63
N TYR A 166 -46.96 -19.42 -7.47
CA TYR A 166 -47.08 -20.37 -6.36
C TYR A 166 -46.81 -19.62 -5.05
N GLU A 167 -47.90 -19.25 -4.38
CA GLU A 167 -47.91 -18.85 -2.98
C GLU A 167 -47.68 -20.07 -2.07
N ASN A 168 -46.88 -19.86 -1.02
CA ASN A 168 -46.97 -20.51 0.29
C ASN A 168 -46.35 -19.48 1.26
N SER A 169 -47.12 -18.58 1.85
CA SER A 169 -48.03 -18.75 2.99
C SER A 169 -47.34 -19.17 4.29
N SER A 170 -47.38 -18.23 5.26
CA SER A 170 -47.57 -18.44 6.71
C SER A 170 -46.31 -18.89 7.51
N VAL A 171 -45.94 -18.38 8.68
CA VAL A 171 -46.66 -17.81 9.85
C VAL A 171 -45.68 -17.01 10.74
N LEU A 172 -46.11 -15.81 11.19
CA LEU A 172 -46.00 -15.10 12.50
C LEU A 172 -44.81 -15.37 13.46
N SER A 173 -44.08 -14.31 13.89
CA SER A 173 -44.27 -13.51 15.15
C SER A 173 -43.34 -14.04 16.28
N GLU A 174 -42.72 -13.30 17.20
CA GLU A 174 -43.06 -12.07 17.92
C GLU A 174 -41.79 -11.63 18.71
N ASN A 175 -41.58 -10.31 18.85
CA ASN A 175 -41.00 -9.55 19.98
C ASN A 175 -39.94 -10.17 20.93
N ASP A 176 -38.83 -9.45 21.16
CA ASP A 176 -38.54 -8.90 22.51
C ASP A 176 -37.46 -7.80 22.54
N VAL A 177 -37.76 -6.80 23.35
CA VAL A 177 -37.03 -5.56 23.64
C VAL A 177 -35.94 -5.82 24.68
N VAL A 178 -34.72 -5.31 24.51
CA VAL A 178 -33.94 -4.78 25.67
C VAL A 178 -33.10 -3.57 25.25
N MET A 179 -33.50 -2.42 25.77
CA MET A 179 -32.79 -1.14 25.77
C MET A 179 -32.09 -1.01 27.13
N LEU A 180 -30.77 -0.78 27.19
CA LEU A 180 -30.00 -0.48 28.41
C LEU A 180 -28.68 0.24 28.05
N PRO A 181 -28.08 1.07 28.93
CA PRO A 181 -28.24 2.53 28.92
C PRO A 181 -26.94 3.33 28.71
N LEU A 182 -27.08 4.62 28.42
CA LEU A 182 -25.98 5.60 28.47
C LEU A 182 -25.59 5.87 29.94
N ALA A 183 -24.36 5.54 30.33
CA ALA A 183 -23.80 5.97 31.60
C ALA A 183 -22.98 7.25 31.40
N SER A 184 -23.44 8.33 32.02
CA SER A 184 -22.73 9.61 32.16
C SER A 184 -21.68 9.55 33.27
N VAL A 185 -20.50 10.10 32.94
CA VAL A 185 -19.69 11.07 33.72
C VAL A 185 -19.74 11.01 35.25
N GLU A 186 -18.58 10.70 35.85
CA GLU A 186 -18.19 11.25 37.14
C GLU A 186 -16.89 12.08 37.00
N VAL A 187 -16.99 13.34 37.40
CA VAL A 187 -15.87 14.29 37.59
C VAL A 187 -15.45 14.18 39.06
N SER A 188 -14.15 14.09 39.34
CA SER A 188 -13.61 14.24 40.69
C SER A 188 -12.72 15.49 40.82
N PRO A 189 -12.68 16.13 42.01
CA PRO A 189 -12.49 17.56 42.12
C PRO A 189 -11.04 17.99 42.40
N VAL A 190 -10.78 19.25 42.03
CA VAL A 190 -9.63 20.07 42.43
C VAL A 190 -9.60 20.24 43.95
N VAL A 191 -8.45 20.00 44.56
CA VAL A 191 -8.11 20.51 45.90
C VAL A 191 -6.85 21.36 45.79
N LYS A 192 -7.01 22.66 46.10
CA LYS A 192 -5.93 23.60 46.42
C LYS A 192 -5.49 23.37 47.87
N LEU A 193 -4.19 23.32 48.10
CA LEU A 193 -3.49 23.93 49.24
C LEU A 193 -2.10 24.36 48.76
#